data_AF-A0A561EME6-F1
#
_entry.id   AF-A0A561EME6-F1
#
_cell.length_a   1.000
_cell.length_b   1.000
_cell.length_c   1.000
_cell.angle_alpha   90.00
_cell.angle_beta   90.00
_cell.angle_gamma   90.00
#
_symmetry.space_group_name_H-M   'P 1'
#
loop_
_entity.id
_entity.type
_entity.pdbx_description
1 polymer ?
#
loop_
_entity_poly.entity_id
_entity_poly.type
_entity_poly.pdbx_seq_one_letter_code
_entity_poly.pdbx_strand_id
1 'polypeptide(L)'
;MTSVFEVLAEPRRRRILDLVRGGERSVGELAAELAASQPSVSKHLRVLREAGLVEVRVAEQRRLYRLRPGPLLELEEWLAPYRATWNAGLDRLERHLDRMDDSDARPSDPRSSEAGPSEAGP
;
A
#
# COMPACT_ATOMS: atom_id res chain seq x y z
N MET A 1 12.33 24.45 3.31
CA MET A 1 11.09 23.66 3.39
C MET A 1 11.49 22.21 3.25
N THR A 2 11.32 21.41 4.31
CA THR A 2 11.65 19.98 4.29
C THR A 2 10.52 19.24 3.58
N SER A 3 10.86 18.44 2.58
CA SER A 3 9.89 17.69 1.77
C SER A 3 9.16 16.61 2.60
N VAL A 4 7.91 16.28 2.27
CA VAL A 4 7.17 15.18 2.91
C VAL A 4 7.96 13.86 2.84
N PHE A 5 8.73 13.64 1.78
CA PHE A 5 9.59 12.47 1.61
C PHE A 5 10.73 12.44 2.64
N GLU A 6 11.42 13.56 2.83
CA GLU A 6 12.49 13.68 3.83
C GLU A 6 11.94 13.48 5.25
N VAL A 7 10.73 13.99 5.49
CA VAL A 7 10.02 13.78 6.75
C VAL A 7 9.69 12.31 6.93
N LEU A 8 9.12 11.63 5.95
CA LEU A 8 8.76 10.20 6.07
C LEU A 8 9.97 9.26 6.04
N ALA A 9 11.14 9.68 5.56
CA ALA A 9 12.34 8.84 5.55
C ALA A 9 12.77 8.38 6.95
N GLU A 10 12.54 9.20 7.98
CA GLU A 10 12.96 8.89 9.35
C GLU A 10 12.00 7.87 10.02
N PRO A 11 12.51 6.74 10.54
CA PRO A 11 11.67 5.66 11.07
C PRO A 11 10.79 6.05 12.25
N ARG A 12 11.29 6.85 13.21
CA ARG A 12 10.49 7.24 14.38
C ARG A 12 9.32 8.14 14.01
N ARG A 13 9.49 9.03 13.03
CA ARG A 13 8.38 9.84 12.49
C ARG A 13 7.29 8.95 11.88
N ARG A 14 7.64 7.94 11.08
CA ARG A 14 6.65 6.95 10.59
C ARG A 14 5.94 6.23 11.74
N ARG A 15 6.69 5.79 12.74
CA ARG A 15 6.12 5.12 13.91
C ARG A 15 5.16 6.02 14.71
N ILE A 16 5.47 7.31 14.85
CA ILE A 16 4.55 8.29 15.46
C ILE A 16 3.26 8.38 14.66
N LEU A 17 3.34 8.47 13.33
CA LEU A 17 2.15 8.52 12.46
C LEU A 17 1.29 7.26 12.61
N ASP A 18 1.91 6.07 12.70
CA ASP A 18 1.19 4.82 12.97
C ASP A 18 0.40 4.87 14.29
N LEU A 19 1.01 5.43 15.35
CA LEU A 19 0.39 5.52 16.68
C LEU A 19 -0.78 6.51 16.71
N VAL A 20 -0.67 7.64 16.01
CA VAL A 20 -1.74 8.65 15.96
C VAL A 20 -2.80 8.37 14.88
N ARG A 21 -2.58 7.38 14.01
CA ARG A 21 -3.57 6.90 13.04
C ARG A 21 -4.82 6.32 13.73
N GLY A 22 -4.63 5.70 14.91
CA GLY A 22 -5.71 5.09 15.69
C GLY A 22 -6.48 6.05 16.59
N GLY A 23 -6.07 7.32 16.67
CA GLY A 23 -6.69 8.32 17.55
C GLY A 23 -5.68 9.32 18.08
N GLU A 24 -6.19 10.31 18.82
CA GLU A 24 -5.36 11.37 19.39
C GLU A 24 -4.47 10.84 20.52
N ARG A 25 -3.21 11.28 20.57
CA ARG A 25 -2.24 10.88 21.60
C ARG A 25 -1.46 12.08 22.13
N SER A 26 -1.13 12.06 23.41
CA SER A 26 -0.23 13.03 24.04
C SER A 26 1.24 12.69 23.79
N VAL A 27 2.13 13.69 23.98
CA VAL A 27 3.59 13.47 23.92
C VAL A 27 4.05 12.40 24.92
N GLY A 28 3.44 12.37 26.10
CA GLY A 28 3.78 11.41 27.15
C GLY A 28 3.44 9.97 26.76
N GLU A 29 2.26 9.75 26.19
CA GLU A 29 1.86 8.44 25.67
C GLU A 29 2.77 7.99 24.53
N LEU A 30 3.06 8.88 23.58
CA LEU A 30 3.96 8.59 22.46
C LEU A 30 5.38 8.27 22.95
N ALA A 31 5.89 8.98 23.95
CA ALA A 31 7.20 8.72 24.54
C ALA A 31 7.26 7.35 25.22
N ALA A 32 6.20 6.96 25.94
CA ALA A 32 6.10 5.64 26.56
C ALA A 32 6.08 4.52 25.51
N GLU A 33 5.21 4.60 24.50
CA GLU A 33 5.06 3.60 23.44
C GLU A 33 6.33 3.44 22.57
N LEU A 34 7.09 4.53 22.40
CA LEU A 34 8.33 4.52 21.63
C LEU A 34 9.57 4.18 22.45
N ALA A 35 9.43 3.96 23.76
CA ALA A 35 10.55 3.85 24.71
C ALA A 35 11.61 4.96 24.50
N ALA A 36 11.13 6.19 24.31
CA ALA A 36 11.94 7.34 23.94
C ALA A 36 11.72 8.52 24.89
N SER A 37 12.68 9.44 24.93
CA SER A 37 12.55 10.64 25.76
C SER A 37 11.52 11.62 25.17
N GLN A 38 10.79 12.32 26.05
CA GLN A 38 9.83 13.35 25.61
C GLN A 38 10.47 14.47 24.76
N PRO A 39 11.70 14.95 25.03
CA PRO A 39 12.36 15.92 24.16
C PRO A 39 12.60 15.38 22.73
N SER A 40 12.99 14.10 22.60
CA SER A 40 13.16 13.47 21.29
C SER A 40 11.83 13.41 20.54
N VAL A 41 10.77 12.91 21.18
CA VAL A 41 9.43 12.83 20.58
C VAL A 41 8.89 14.21 20.20
N SER A 42 9.08 15.21 21.07
CA SER A 42 8.69 16.60 20.79
C SER A 42 9.38 17.17 19.55
N LYS A 43 10.67 16.84 19.34
CA LYS A 43 11.40 17.23 18.13
C LYS A 43 10.78 16.60 16.87
N HIS A 44 10.46 15.31 16.91
CA HIS A 44 9.80 14.64 15.77
C HIS A 44 8.41 15.23 15.51
N LEU A 45 7.61 15.45 16.55
CA LEU A 45 6.27 16.05 16.43
C LEU A 45 6.31 17.48 15.88
N ARG A 46 7.33 18.27 16.22
CA ARG A 46 7.53 19.59 15.64
C ARG A 46 7.71 19.50 14.12
N VAL A 47 8.61 18.63 13.66
CA VAL A 47 8.87 18.43 12.22
C VAL A 47 7.62 17.91 11.51
N LEU A 48 6.92 16.94 12.09
CA LEU A 48 5.67 16.41 11.52
C LEU A 48 4.59 17.49 11.41
N ARG A 49 4.48 18.37 12.41
CA ARG A 49 3.52 19.48 12.40
C ARG A 49 3.88 20.53 11.35
N GLU A 50 5.16 20.89 11.26
CA GLU A 50 5.67 21.83 10.23
C GLU A 50 5.44 21.28 8.82
N ALA A 51 5.50 19.95 8.64
CA ALA A 51 5.16 19.26 7.39
C ALA A 51 3.66 19.04 7.18
N GLY A 52 2.81 19.48 8.12
CA GLY A 52 1.36 19.33 8.03
C GLY A 52 0.83 17.90 8.21
N LEU A 53 1.67 16.94 8.59
CA LEU A 53 1.31 15.52 8.77
C LEU A 53 0.57 15.26 10.09
N VAL A 54 0.69 16.17 11.06
CA VAL A 54 -0.07 16.14 12.31
C VAL A 54 -0.59 17.51 12.69
N GLU A 55 -1.69 17.55 13.41
CA GLU A 55 -2.17 18.72 14.15
C GLU A 55 -2.06 18.50 15.64
N VAL A 56 -2.14 19.60 16.39
CA VAL A 56 -2.15 19.59 17.85
C VAL A 56 -3.35 20.39 18.33
N ARG A 57 -4.06 19.86 19.32
CA ARG A 57 -5.05 20.59 20.10
C ARG A 57 -4.72 20.56 21.58
N VAL A 58 -5.21 21.55 22.31
CA VAL A 58 -5.09 21.59 23.76
C VAL A 58 -6.35 20.98 24.37
N ALA A 59 -6.16 19.97 25.22
CA ALA A 59 -7.22 19.34 26.01
C ALA A 59 -6.84 19.47 27.48
N GLU A 60 -7.51 20.38 28.19
CA GLU A 60 -7.15 20.78 29.56
C GLU A 60 -5.67 21.21 29.64
N GLN A 61 -4.83 20.40 30.27
CA GLN A 61 -3.39 20.64 30.44
C GLN A 61 -2.52 19.84 29.46
N ARG A 62 -3.12 19.02 28.59
CA ARG A 62 -2.39 18.11 27.69
C ARG A 62 -2.47 18.60 26.25
N ARG A 63 -1.36 18.45 25.53
CA ARG A 63 -1.31 18.61 24.07
C ARG A 63 -1.56 17.26 23.43
N LEU A 64 -2.64 17.17 22.65
CA LEU A 64 -3.03 15.96 21.95
C LEU A 64 -2.76 16.13 20.45
N TYR A 65 -2.11 15.12 19.87
CA TYR A 65 -1.68 15.09 18.48
C TYR A 65 -2.52 14.11 17.68
N ARG A 66 -2.91 14.51 16.47
CA ARG A 66 -3.70 13.70 15.54
C ARG A 66 -3.07 13.70 14.16
N LEU A 67 -3.19 12.57 13.44
CA LEU A 67 -2.83 12.48 12.03
C LEU A 67 -3.67 13.45 11.18
N ARG A 68 -3.00 14.17 10.28
CA ARG A 68 -3.65 14.90 9.17
C ARG A 68 -3.38 14.17 7.86
N PRO A 69 -4.42 13.72 7.13
CA PRO A 69 -4.22 12.94 5.92
C PRO A 69 -3.77 13.77 4.72
N GLY A 70 -3.94 15.09 4.72
CA GLY A 70 -3.71 15.96 3.55
C GLY A 70 -2.38 15.71 2.82
N PRO A 71 -1.22 15.86 3.47
CA PRO A 71 0.07 15.63 2.80
C PRO A 71 0.30 14.17 2.35
N LEU A 72 -0.40 13.20 2.96
CA LEU A 72 -0.33 11.79 2.54
C LEU A 72 -1.18 11.54 1.30
N LEU A 73 -2.31 12.24 1.14
CA LEU A 73 -3.15 12.17 -0.06
C LEU A 73 -2.43 12.78 -1.26
N GLU A 74 -1.77 13.92 -1.10
CA GLU A 74 -0.94 14.51 -2.16
C GLU A 74 0.18 13.56 -2.60
N LEU A 75 0.79 12.86 -1.63
CA LEU A 75 1.79 11.84 -1.91
C LEU A 75 1.19 10.62 -2.64
N GLU A 76 0.00 10.19 -2.25
CA GLU A 76 -0.72 9.09 -2.90
C GLU A 76 -1.06 9.43 -4.36
N GLU A 77 -1.60 10.63 -4.61
CA GLU A 77 -1.91 11.14 -5.94
C GLU A 77 -0.67 11.17 -6.84
N TRP A 78 0.46 11.65 -6.31
CA TRP A 78 1.73 11.65 -7.04
C TRP A 78 2.23 10.23 -7.34
N LEU A 79 2.02 9.27 -6.43
CA LEU A 79 2.40 7.86 -6.62
C LEU A 79 1.48 7.10 -7.59
N ALA A 80 0.26 7.59 -7.85
CA ALA A 80 -0.75 6.85 -8.61
C ALA A 80 -0.31 6.43 -10.04
N PRO A 81 0.36 7.26 -10.85
CA PRO A 81 0.82 6.87 -12.19
C PRO A 81 1.86 5.73 -12.16
N TYR A 82 2.73 5.74 -11.15
CA TYR A 82 3.74 4.69 -10.97
C TYR A 82 3.08 3.35 -10.60
N ARG A 83 2.07 3.38 -9.72
CA ARG A 83 1.27 2.19 -9.38
C ARG A 83 0.55 1.62 -10.61
N ALA A 84 -0.06 2.47 -11.43
CA ALA A 84 -0.71 2.05 -12.66
C ALA A 84 0.26 1.35 -13.62
N THR A 85 1.50 1.82 -13.70
CA THR A 85 2.54 1.23 -14.54
C THR A 85 2.93 -0.17 -14.06
N TRP A 86 3.09 -0.38 -12.75
CA TRP A 86 3.40 -1.70 -12.20
C TRP A 86 2.25 -2.69 -12.38
N ASN A 87 1.02 -2.24 -12.16
CA ASN A 87 -0.16 -3.08 -12.33
C ASN A 87 -0.34 -3.51 -13.80
N ALA A 88 -0.10 -2.61 -14.75
CA ALA A 88 -0.16 -2.95 -16.18
C ALA A 88 0.84 -4.06 -16.59
N GLY A 89 1.96 -4.19 -15.87
CA GLY A 89 2.91 -5.29 -16.03
C GLY A 89 2.35 -6.62 -15.52
N LEU A 90 1.70 -6.61 -14.35
CA LEU A 90 1.03 -7.77 -13.78
C LEU A 90 -0.14 -8.23 -14.64
N ASP A 91 -0.98 -7.31 -15.13
CA ASP A 91 -2.10 -7.66 -16.01
C ASP A 91 -1.62 -8.26 -17.34
N ARG A 92 -0.44 -7.85 -17.82
CA ARG A 92 0.16 -8.44 -19.04
C ARG A 92 0.63 -9.87 -18.79
N LEU A 93 1.16 -10.14 -17.60
CA LEU A 93 1.57 -11.46 -17.18
C LEU A 93 0.36 -12.38 -17.00
N GLU A 94 -0.68 -11.91 -16.31
CA GLU A 94 -1.97 -12.61 -16.16
C GLU A 94 -2.54 -13.03 -17.53
N ARG A 95 -2.69 -12.07 -18.45
CA ARG A 95 -3.15 -12.36 -19.83
C ARG A 95 -2.25 -13.34 -20.59
N HIS A 96 -0.97 -13.44 -20.26
CA HIS A 96 -0.08 -14.39 -20.91
C HIS A 96 -0.28 -15.81 -20.36
N LEU A 97 -0.46 -15.94 -19.04
CA LEU A 97 -0.76 -17.21 -18.38
C LEU A 97 -2.12 -17.76 -18.83
N ASP A 98 -3.17 -16.93 -18.87
CA ASP A 98 -4.50 -17.34 -19.34
C ASP A 98 -4.45 -17.94 -20.76
N ARG A 99 -3.64 -17.33 -21.64
CA ARG A 99 -3.45 -17.82 -23.02
C ARG A 99 -2.68 -19.14 -23.08
N MET A 100 -1.81 -19.43 -22.12
CA MET A 100 -1.08 -20.71 -22.06
C MET A 100 -2.01 -21.83 -21.59
N ASP A 101 -2.80 -21.58 -20.54
CA ASP A 101 -3.79 -22.53 -20.02
C ASP A 101 -4.85 -22.88 -21.09
N ASP A 102 -5.34 -21.89 -21.84
CA ASP A 102 -6.27 -22.11 -22.95
C ASP A 102 -5.65 -22.91 -24.12
N SER A 103 -4.32 -22.83 -24.30
CA SER A 103 -3.61 -23.54 -25.36
C SER A 103 -3.33 -25.01 -25.04
N ASP A 104 -3.19 -25.33 -23.75
CA ASP A 104 -3.09 -26.70 -23.24
C ASP A 104 -4.48 -27.40 -23.20
N ALA A 105 -5.57 -26.62 -23.20
CA ALA A 105 -6.95 -27.11 -23.29
C ALA A 105 -7.43 -27.41 -24.74
N ARG A 106 -6.53 -27.71 -25.69
CA ARG A 106 -6.97 -28.16 -27.02
C ARG A 106 -7.71 -29.50 -26.91
N PRO A 107 -8.94 -29.61 -27.44
CA PRO A 107 -9.71 -30.83 -27.36
C PRO A 107 -9.03 -31.94 -28.17
N SER A 108 -8.87 -33.10 -27.53
CA SER A 108 -8.55 -34.36 -28.19
C SER A 108 -9.51 -34.57 -29.38
N ASP A 109 -8.94 -34.65 -30.58
CA ASP A 109 -9.64 -34.83 -31.86
C ASP A 109 -10.60 -36.04 -31.79
N PRO A 110 -11.91 -35.87 -31.99
CA PRO A 110 -12.87 -36.97 -31.90
C PRO A 110 -12.87 -37.88 -33.14
N ARG A 111 -11.93 -37.74 -34.08
CA ARG A 111 -11.92 -38.48 -35.36
C ARG A 111 -11.20 -39.83 -35.35
N SER A 112 -10.93 -40.43 -34.19
CA SER A 112 -10.28 -41.74 -34.09
C SER A 112 -11.22 -42.93 -33.87
N SER A 113 -12.52 -42.80 -34.15
CA SER A 113 -13.49 -43.91 -34.01
C SER A 113 -14.37 -44.11 -35.25
N GLU A 114 -13.77 -44.19 -36.44
CA GLU A 114 -14.37 -44.93 -37.56
C GLU A 114 -13.31 -45.81 -38.21
N ALA A 115 -13.03 -46.93 -37.53
CA ALA A 115 -12.41 -48.10 -38.15
C ALA A 115 -13.38 -49.27 -37.98
N GLY A 116 -14.00 -49.68 -39.09
CA GLY A 116 -14.78 -50.89 -39.22
C GLY A 116 -15.04 -51.17 -40.70
N PRO A 117 -14.27 -52.08 -41.34
CA PRO A 117 -14.44 -52.46 -42.74
C PRO A 117 -15.52 -53.55 -42.90
N SER A 118 -15.83 -53.89 -44.16
CA SER A 118 -16.65 -55.04 -44.62
C SER A 118 -18.17 -54.76 -44.70
N GLU A 119 -18.95 -55.16 -45.70
CA GLU A 119 -18.75 -56.16 -46.77
C GLU A 119 -19.92 -56.11 -47.79
N ALA A 120 -19.65 -56.56 -49.03
CA ALA A 120 -20.54 -57.17 -50.05
C ALA A 120 -21.89 -56.50 -50.42
N GLY A 121 -22.13 -56.05 -51.66
CA GLY A 121 -22.48 -56.89 -52.83
C GLY A 121 -24.01 -57.04 -52.94
N PRO A 122 -24.64 -57.22 -54.13
CA PRO A 122 -24.10 -57.72 -55.41
C PRO A 122 -24.17 -56.75 -56.59
#